data_AF-A0A972FGF6-F1
#
_entry.id   AF-A0A972FGF6-F1
#
_cell.length_a   1.000
_cell.length_b   1.000
_cell.length_c   1.000
_cell.angle_alpha   90.00
_cell.angle_beta   90.00
_cell.angle_gamma   90.00
#
_symmetry.space_group_name_H-M   'P 1'
#
loop_
_entity.id
_entity.type
_entity.pdbx_description
1 polymer ?
#
loop_
_entity_poly.entity_id
_entity_poly.type
_entity_poly.pdbx_seq_one_letter_code
_entity_poly.pdbx_strand_id
1 'polypeptide(L)'
;MQTDELIFDLELVDIVDGIGAFRDAAGKVQNIPLAHGGWRESIGRRGAAMREGSREGWRFRPYLDATLERFPESDEEGRLGWKCRAKPEGFTCPAWILPGEDGEFVEDECEDFQIRVPTEFLDLCDRYGVDVEDVIHGFIADAAGLMNWVRCPRADEFSSHGSDERMLAQEYIERTWRRG
;
A
#
# COMPACT_ATOMS: atom_id res chain seq x y z
N MET A 1 16.37 -0.54 -5.23
CA MET A 1 15.25 -0.86 -4.32
C MET A 1 15.63 -2.15 -3.60
N GLN A 2 16.04 -2.04 -2.34
CA GLN A 2 16.43 -3.19 -1.53
C GLN A 2 15.14 -3.94 -1.21
N THR A 3 15.01 -5.19 -1.64
CA THR A 3 13.83 -6.01 -1.33
C THR A 3 13.69 -6.11 0.18
N ASP A 4 12.68 -5.44 0.73
CA ASP A 4 12.24 -5.65 2.10
C ASP A 4 11.94 -7.15 2.24
N GLU A 5 12.47 -7.76 3.29
CA GLU A 5 12.22 -9.17 3.57
C GLU A 5 10.74 -9.30 3.95
N LEU A 6 9.99 -10.06 3.14
CA LEU A 6 8.54 -10.26 3.29
C LEU A 6 8.27 -11.72 3.63
N ILE A 7 7.48 -11.95 4.68
CA ILE A 7 6.98 -13.28 5.04
C ILE A 7 5.46 -13.21 5.08
N PHE A 8 4.82 -14.00 4.21
CA PHE A 8 3.36 -14.03 4.05
C PHE A 8 2.71 -15.17 4.84
N ASP A 9 1.38 -15.12 4.93
CA ASP A 9 0.53 -16.15 5.51
C ASP A 9 0.89 -16.56 6.94
N LEU A 10 1.33 -15.59 7.74
CA LEU A 10 1.63 -15.80 9.16
C LEU A 10 0.42 -15.46 10.03
N GLU A 11 0.04 -16.38 10.91
CA GLU A 11 -0.91 -16.11 11.99
C GLU A 11 -0.15 -15.58 13.22
N LEU A 12 -0.51 -14.39 13.71
CA LEU A 12 0.05 -13.88 14.97
C LEU A 12 -0.62 -14.60 16.15
N VAL A 13 0.14 -15.38 16.91
CA VAL A 13 -0.36 -16.21 18.02
C VAL A 13 -0.29 -15.48 19.35
N ASP A 14 0.80 -14.73 19.60
CA ASP A 14 1.00 -14.01 20.85
C ASP A 14 2.01 -12.87 20.66
N ILE A 15 2.03 -11.92 21.60
CA ILE A 15 3.04 -10.85 21.68
C ILE A 15 3.58 -10.79 23.11
N VAL A 16 4.88 -11.05 23.26
CA VAL A 16 5.59 -10.98 24.55
C VAL A 16 6.84 -10.11 24.39
N ASP A 17 6.97 -9.07 25.21
CA ASP A 17 8.14 -8.18 25.25
C ASP A 17 8.57 -7.63 23.87
N GLY A 18 7.59 -7.28 23.03
CA GLY A 18 7.81 -6.76 21.68
C GLY A 18 8.21 -7.80 20.64
N ILE A 19 8.13 -9.09 20.99
CA ILE A 19 8.35 -10.22 20.09
C ILE A 19 6.99 -10.86 19.78
N GLY A 20 6.66 -10.94 18.50
CA GLY A 20 5.48 -11.68 18.04
C GLY A 20 5.82 -13.15 17.81
N ALA A 21 5.00 -14.05 18.34
CA ALA A 21 5.01 -15.46 18.00
C ALA A 21 4.10 -15.68 16.79
N PHE A 22 4.66 -16.12 15.67
CA PHE A 22 3.95 -16.30 14.40
C PHE A 22 3.90 -17.78 14.02
N ARG A 23 2.73 -18.25 13.59
CA ARG A 23 2.55 -19.61 13.07
C ARG A 23 2.43 -19.56 11.55
N ASP A 24 3.20 -20.38 10.85
CA ASP A 24 3.09 -20.56 9.40
C ASP A 24 2.05 -21.62 9.02
N ALA A 25 1.81 -21.80 7.71
CA ALA A 25 0.87 -22.79 7.19
C ALA A 25 1.25 -24.25 7.54
N ALA A 26 2.52 -24.54 7.82
CA ALA A 26 2.98 -25.85 8.27
C ALA A 26 2.78 -26.05 9.80
N GLY A 27 2.27 -25.04 10.50
CA GLY A 27 2.06 -25.05 11.94
C GLY A 27 3.33 -24.75 12.75
N LYS A 28 4.44 -24.42 12.10
CA LYS A 28 5.69 -24.07 12.79
C LYS A 28 5.56 -22.67 13.37
N VAL A 29 5.95 -22.53 14.63
CA VAL A 29 5.98 -21.24 15.32
C VAL A 29 7.38 -20.64 15.23
N GLN A 30 7.45 -19.37 14.85
CA GLN A 30 8.67 -18.57 14.82
C GLN A 30 8.46 -17.24 15.54
N ASN A 31 9.51 -16.78 16.21
CA ASN A 31 9.49 -15.53 16.97
C ASN A 31 10.12 -14.42 16.13
N ILE A 32 9.38 -13.35 15.89
CA ILE A 32 9.81 -12.22 15.07
C ILE A 32 9.75 -10.94 15.91
N PRO A 33 10.85 -10.17 16.02
CA PRO A 33 10.84 -8.90 16.74
C PRO A 33 9.96 -7.89 16.00
N LEU A 34 9.01 -7.28 16.70
CA LEU A 34 8.06 -6.35 16.13
C LEU A 34 8.46 -4.89 16.34
N ALA A 35 8.42 -4.11 15.28
CA ALA A 35 8.52 -2.67 15.36
C ALA A 35 7.34 -2.12 16.20
N HIS A 36 7.66 -1.25 17.17
CA HIS A 36 6.69 -0.66 18.11
C HIS A 36 5.91 -1.67 18.97
N GLY A 37 6.44 -2.88 19.13
CA GLY A 37 5.85 -3.91 19.98
C GLY A 37 4.62 -4.62 19.42
N GLY A 38 4.14 -4.25 18.23
CA GLY A 38 2.95 -4.84 17.60
C GLY A 38 1.62 -4.46 18.26
N TRP A 39 0.52 -4.86 17.61
CA TRP A 39 -0.85 -4.55 18.05
C TRP A 39 -1.51 -5.83 18.58
N ARG A 40 -1.89 -5.86 19.86
CA ARG A 40 -2.48 -7.05 20.49
C ARG A 40 -3.82 -7.45 19.86
N GLU A 41 -4.54 -6.50 19.27
CA GLU A 41 -5.78 -6.71 18.54
C GLU A 41 -5.60 -7.53 17.24
N SER A 42 -4.34 -7.70 16.82
CA SER A 42 -3.98 -8.53 15.65
C SER A 42 -3.73 -10.00 16.02
N ILE A 43 -3.72 -10.36 17.30
CA ILE A 43 -3.58 -11.77 17.73
C ILE A 43 -4.76 -12.59 17.18
N GLY A 44 -4.44 -13.77 16.65
CA GLY A 44 -5.34 -14.67 15.92
C GLY A 44 -5.56 -14.29 14.45
N ARG A 45 -5.01 -13.18 13.97
CA ARG A 45 -5.14 -12.76 12.56
C ARG A 45 -3.99 -13.29 11.73
N ARG A 46 -4.30 -13.62 10.48
CA ARG A 46 -3.32 -13.92 9.42
C ARG A 46 -2.85 -12.62 8.76
N GLY A 47 -1.61 -12.57 8.31
CA GLY A 47 -1.05 -11.39 7.67
C GLY A 47 0.33 -11.59 7.07
N ALA A 48 0.93 -10.48 6.67
CA ALA A 48 2.31 -10.40 6.23
C ALA A 48 3.18 -9.71 7.29
N ALA A 49 4.34 -10.29 7.58
CA ALA A 49 5.41 -9.61 8.29
C ALA A 49 6.37 -8.99 7.28
N MET A 50 6.69 -7.72 7.47
CA MET A 50 7.54 -6.95 6.56
C MET A 50 8.68 -6.32 7.36
N ARG A 51 9.91 -6.48 6.90
CA ARG A 51 11.07 -5.85 7.52
C ARG A 51 11.12 -4.38 7.13
N GLU A 52 11.16 -3.47 8.11
CA GLU A 52 11.24 -2.03 7.82
C GLU A 52 12.73 -1.66 7.66
N GLY A 53 13.16 -1.33 6.43
CA GLY A 53 14.58 -1.27 6.03
C GLY A 53 15.54 -0.44 6.91
N SER A 54 15.06 0.54 7.69
CA SER A 54 15.89 1.37 8.59
C SER A 54 15.74 1.06 10.08
N ARG A 55 14.85 0.15 10.48
CA ARG A 55 14.56 -0.17 11.88
C ARG A 55 14.92 -1.61 12.22
N GLU A 56 15.42 -1.83 13.43
CA GLU A 56 15.50 -3.17 14.02
C GLU A 56 14.08 -3.63 14.38
N GLY A 57 13.36 -4.19 13.41
CA GLY A 57 12.04 -4.77 13.67
C GLY A 57 11.20 -5.02 12.43
N TRP A 58 10.21 -5.89 12.60
CA TRP A 58 9.23 -6.24 11.60
C TRP A 58 7.91 -5.56 11.88
N ARG A 59 7.23 -5.09 10.84
CA ARG A 59 5.85 -4.65 10.91
C ARG A 59 4.96 -5.81 10.50
N PHE A 60 4.05 -6.22 11.36
CA PHE A 60 2.97 -7.13 11.00
C PHE A 60 1.78 -6.35 10.45
N ARG A 61 1.31 -6.73 9.26
CA ARG A 61 0.08 -6.23 8.65
C ARG A 61 -0.91 -7.38 8.52
N PRO A 62 -1.96 -7.44 9.37
CA PRO A 62 -3.00 -8.44 9.19
C PRO A 62 -3.71 -8.21 7.86
N TYR A 63 -4.10 -9.30 7.20
CA TYR A 63 -4.96 -9.24 6.02
C TYR A 63 -6.32 -8.68 6.42
N LEU A 64 -6.87 -7.82 5.57
CA LEU A 64 -8.21 -7.29 5.78
C LEU A 64 -9.26 -8.39 5.53
N ASP A 65 -9.06 -9.21 4.50
CA ASP A 65 -9.80 -10.44 4.25
C ASP A 65 -9.09 -11.63 4.92
N ALA A 66 -9.77 -12.27 5.87
CA ALA A 66 -9.24 -13.43 6.61
C ALA A 66 -9.09 -14.70 5.74
N THR A 67 -9.69 -14.72 4.54
CA THR A 67 -9.60 -15.82 3.58
C THR A 67 -8.50 -15.61 2.55
N LEU A 68 -7.87 -14.43 2.53
CA LEU A 68 -6.75 -14.12 1.65
C LEU A 68 -5.54 -15.00 2.00
N GLU A 69 -4.92 -15.56 0.97
CA GLU A 69 -3.71 -16.36 1.07
C GLU A 69 -2.86 -16.22 -0.19
N ARG A 70 -1.55 -16.46 -0.09
CA ARG A 70 -0.68 -16.52 -1.27
C ARG A 70 -1.04 -17.71 -2.15
N PHE A 71 -0.81 -17.52 -3.43
CA PHE A 71 -0.93 -18.54 -4.46
C PHE A 71 0.34 -18.55 -5.33
N PRO A 72 1.48 -19.03 -4.77
CA PRO A 72 2.81 -18.87 -5.38
C PRO A 72 2.95 -19.50 -6.77
N GLU A 73 2.14 -20.52 -7.08
CA GLU A 73 2.07 -21.14 -8.42
C GLU A 73 1.59 -20.18 -9.52
N SER A 74 0.97 -19.07 -9.15
CA SER A 74 0.54 -18.00 -10.07
C SER A 74 1.44 -16.77 -10.00
N ASP A 75 2.61 -16.84 -9.38
CA ASP A 75 3.55 -15.72 -9.36
C ASP A 75 4.07 -15.41 -10.78
N GLU A 76 4.24 -14.12 -11.06
CA GLU A 76 4.77 -13.60 -12.32
C GLU A 76 5.91 -12.61 -12.01
N GLU A 77 6.67 -12.19 -13.02
CA GLU A 77 7.73 -11.20 -12.81
C GLU A 77 7.12 -9.88 -12.27
N GLY A 78 7.54 -9.48 -11.07
CA GLY A 78 7.06 -8.26 -10.40
C GLY A 78 5.66 -8.37 -9.77
N ARG A 79 4.98 -9.52 -9.89
CA ARG A 79 3.61 -9.72 -9.38
C ARG A 79 3.50 -11.00 -8.55
N LEU A 80 2.73 -10.92 -7.48
CA LEU A 80 2.49 -12.05 -6.58
C LEU A 80 1.08 -12.60 -6.83
N GLY A 81 0.96 -13.93 -6.88
CA GLY A 81 -0.30 -14.65 -6.93
C GLY A 81 -1.06 -14.68 -5.60
N TRP A 82 -2.36 -14.49 -5.63
CA TRP A 82 -3.21 -14.50 -4.45
C TRP A 82 -4.47 -15.27 -4.74
N LYS A 83 -5.12 -15.76 -3.70
CA LYS A 83 -6.48 -16.28 -3.76
C LYS A 83 -7.22 -15.92 -2.48
N CYS A 84 -8.54 -15.87 -2.57
CA CYS A 84 -9.43 -15.65 -1.46
C CYS A 84 -10.78 -16.31 -1.75
N ARG A 85 -11.72 -16.24 -0.80
CA ARG A 85 -13.06 -16.81 -1.00
C ARG A 85 -13.77 -16.22 -2.22
N ALA A 86 -13.62 -14.92 -2.49
CA ALA A 86 -14.25 -14.24 -3.61
C ALA A 86 -13.61 -14.59 -4.96
N LYS A 87 -12.29 -14.88 -4.97
CA LYS A 87 -11.49 -15.19 -6.16
C LYS A 87 -10.77 -16.55 -5.96
N PRO A 88 -11.51 -17.68 -5.97
CA PRO A 88 -10.95 -18.99 -5.62
C PRO A 88 -9.97 -19.54 -6.66
N GLU A 89 -10.10 -19.13 -7.92
CA GLU A 89 -9.18 -19.49 -9.01
C GLU A 89 -7.86 -18.71 -8.96
N GLY A 90 -7.78 -17.72 -8.07
CA GLY A 90 -6.63 -16.86 -7.90
C GLY A 90 -6.60 -15.63 -8.81
N PHE A 91 -5.67 -14.74 -8.52
CA PHE A 91 -5.38 -13.49 -9.25
C PHE A 91 -3.93 -13.06 -8.96
N THR A 92 -3.39 -12.10 -9.70
CA THR A 92 -2.07 -11.52 -9.39
C THR A 92 -2.21 -10.03 -9.10
N CYS A 93 -1.31 -9.48 -8.26
CA CYS A 93 -1.16 -8.04 -8.08
C CYS A 93 0.33 -7.68 -7.96
N PRO A 94 0.73 -6.41 -8.11
CA PRO A 94 2.12 -5.99 -7.91
C PRO A 94 2.67 -6.46 -6.56
N ALA A 95 3.95 -6.83 -6.51
CA ALA A 95 4.55 -7.47 -5.33
C ALA A 95 4.57 -6.59 -4.06
N TRP A 96 4.40 -5.29 -4.22
CA TRP A 96 4.33 -4.32 -3.14
C TRP A 96 2.88 -4.03 -2.68
N ILE A 97 1.87 -4.53 -3.40
CA ILE A 97 0.47 -4.46 -3.01
C ILE A 97 0.11 -5.64 -2.10
N LEU A 98 -0.52 -5.32 -0.98
CA LEU A 98 -1.25 -6.29 -0.18
C LEU A 98 -2.74 -6.17 -0.52
N PRO A 99 -3.39 -7.18 -1.14
CA PRO A 99 -4.79 -7.07 -1.55
C PRO A 99 -5.74 -6.74 -0.39
N GLY A 100 -6.77 -5.98 -0.73
CA GLY A 100 -7.81 -5.54 0.20
C GLY A 100 -8.87 -6.61 0.47
N GLU A 101 -10.07 -6.14 0.80
CA GLU A 101 -11.24 -7.01 1.01
C GLU A 101 -11.61 -7.69 -0.30
N ASP A 102 -12.03 -8.95 -0.27
CA ASP A 102 -12.37 -9.76 -1.45
C ASP A 102 -11.25 -9.84 -2.53
N GLY A 103 -10.00 -9.57 -2.13
CA GLY A 103 -8.86 -9.50 -3.05
C GLY A 103 -8.91 -8.28 -3.97
N GLU A 104 -9.56 -7.19 -3.56
CA GLU A 104 -9.66 -5.96 -4.34
C GLU A 104 -8.37 -5.14 -4.29
N PHE A 105 -8.05 -4.55 -5.42
CA PHE A 105 -7.05 -3.49 -5.60
C PHE A 105 -7.32 -2.82 -6.95
N VAL A 106 -6.81 -1.61 -7.14
CA VAL A 106 -6.86 -0.90 -8.42
C VAL A 106 -5.56 -1.19 -9.16
N GLU A 107 -5.65 -1.68 -10.40
CA GLU A 107 -4.48 -1.84 -11.28
C GLU A 107 -3.90 -0.48 -11.67
N ASP A 108 -2.62 -0.50 -12.04
CA ASP A 108 -2.01 0.65 -12.67
C ASP A 108 -2.44 0.71 -14.15
N GLU A 109 -3.37 1.60 -14.44
CA GLU A 109 -3.86 1.91 -15.78
C GLU A 109 -3.41 3.31 -16.22
N CYS A 110 -2.36 3.86 -15.61
CA CYS A 110 -1.88 5.20 -15.94
C CYS A 110 -1.23 5.25 -17.33
N GLU A 111 -1.35 6.41 -17.97
CA GLU A 111 -0.65 6.72 -19.20
C GLU A 111 0.51 7.68 -18.90
N ASP A 112 1.71 7.35 -19.40
CA ASP A 112 2.88 8.21 -19.27
C ASP A 112 2.68 9.55 -19.99
N PHE A 113 2.91 10.65 -19.26
CA PHE A 113 2.84 12.00 -19.82
C PHE A 113 4.07 12.84 -19.42
N GLN A 114 4.75 13.44 -20.40
CA GLN A 114 5.89 14.32 -20.16
C GLN A 114 5.47 15.79 -20.11
N ILE A 115 5.74 16.44 -18.98
CA ILE A 115 5.51 17.88 -18.79
C ILE A 115 6.83 18.62 -18.55
N ARG A 116 6.97 19.82 -19.15
CA ARG A 116 8.08 20.73 -18.80
C ARG A 116 7.70 21.53 -17.57
N VAL A 117 8.52 21.45 -16.54
CA VAL A 117 8.31 22.16 -15.27
C VAL A 117 9.21 23.41 -15.22
N PRO A 118 8.66 24.61 -14.98
CA PRO A 118 9.46 25.83 -14.86
C PRO A 118 10.24 25.87 -13.54
N THR A 119 11.42 26.50 -13.53
CA THR A 119 12.29 26.59 -12.35
C THR A 119 11.57 27.25 -11.17
N GLU A 120 10.69 28.22 -11.41
CA GLU A 120 9.90 28.87 -10.37
C GLU A 120 9.00 27.90 -9.59
N PHE A 121 8.54 26.82 -10.23
CA PHE A 121 7.78 25.77 -9.54
C PHE A 121 8.71 24.85 -8.75
N LEU A 122 9.89 24.53 -9.30
CA LEU A 122 10.91 23.77 -8.57
C LEU A 122 11.35 24.50 -7.29
N ASP A 123 11.61 25.81 -7.39
CA ASP A 123 11.96 26.67 -6.26
C ASP A 123 10.82 26.77 -5.23
N LEU A 124 9.57 26.69 -5.69
CA LEU A 124 8.40 26.65 -4.82
C LEU A 124 8.36 25.34 -4.03
N CYS A 125 8.52 24.20 -4.70
CA CYS A 125 8.58 22.88 -4.06
C CYS A 125 9.72 22.80 -3.03
N ASP A 126 10.93 23.27 -3.41
CA ASP A 126 12.09 23.29 -2.51
C ASP A 126 11.84 24.14 -1.25
N ARG A 127 11.18 25.30 -1.39
CA ARG A 127 10.80 26.15 -0.25
C ARG A 127 9.92 25.43 0.78
N TYR A 128 9.06 24.53 0.32
CA TYR A 128 8.18 23.74 1.19
C TYR A 128 8.76 22.37 1.54
N GLY A 129 9.93 22.01 1.01
CA GLY A 129 10.58 20.72 1.25
C GLY A 129 9.78 19.53 0.71
N VAL A 130 9.07 19.71 -0.40
CA VAL A 130 8.23 18.68 -1.04
C VAL A 130 8.81 18.27 -2.39
N ASP A 131 8.65 17.00 -2.76
CA ASP A 131 9.03 16.52 -4.08
C ASP A 131 8.03 17.02 -5.15
N VAL A 132 8.53 17.29 -6.36
CA VAL A 132 7.73 17.78 -7.48
C VAL A 132 6.75 16.72 -7.95
N GLU A 133 7.17 15.45 -8.00
CA GLU A 133 6.34 14.31 -8.38
C GLU A 133 5.22 14.13 -7.35
N ASP A 134 5.54 14.18 -6.05
CA ASP A 134 4.54 14.07 -4.97
C ASP A 134 3.46 15.17 -5.07
N VAL A 135 3.87 16.42 -5.33
CA VAL A 135 2.92 17.54 -5.47
C VAL A 135 2.02 17.35 -6.70
N ILE A 136 2.57 16.94 -7.84
CA ILE A 136 1.80 16.73 -9.06
C ILE A 136 0.86 15.54 -8.90
N HIS A 137 1.35 14.40 -8.40
CA HIS A 137 0.56 13.21 -8.17
C HIS A 137 -0.58 13.46 -7.19
N GLY A 138 -0.29 14.14 -6.09
CA GLY A 138 -1.29 14.53 -5.12
C GLY A 138 -2.36 15.46 -5.70
N PHE A 139 -1.95 16.49 -6.45
CA PHE A 139 -2.91 17.38 -7.10
C PHE A 139 -3.81 16.62 -8.09
N ILE A 140 -3.26 15.71 -8.89
CA ILE A 140 -4.04 14.87 -9.82
C ILE A 140 -5.03 14.00 -9.04
N ALA A 141 -4.56 13.32 -7.98
CA ALA A 141 -5.40 12.50 -7.14
C ALA A 141 -6.53 13.31 -6.49
N ASP A 142 -6.22 14.51 -5.99
CA ASP A 142 -7.19 15.38 -5.35
C ASP A 142 -8.23 15.92 -6.35
N ALA A 143 -7.78 16.36 -7.53
CA ALA A 143 -8.65 16.84 -8.61
C ALA A 143 -9.58 15.75 -9.14
N ALA A 144 -9.07 14.52 -9.30
CA ALA A 144 -9.83 13.37 -9.78
C ALA A 144 -10.61 12.64 -8.67
N GLY A 145 -10.44 13.02 -7.40
CA GLY A 145 -11.09 12.36 -6.26
C GLY A 145 -10.60 10.95 -5.98
N LEU A 146 -9.35 10.63 -6.34
CA LEU A 146 -8.74 9.32 -6.13
C LEU A 146 -8.34 9.13 -4.68
N MET A 147 -8.69 7.97 -4.13
CA MET A 147 -8.43 7.61 -2.75
C MET A 147 -7.74 6.25 -2.69
N ASN A 148 -6.63 6.16 -1.95
CA ASN A 148 -5.97 4.90 -1.69
C ASN A 148 -6.49 4.29 -0.38
N TRP A 149 -7.50 3.43 -0.48
CA TRP A 149 -8.13 2.81 0.67
C TRP A 149 -7.43 1.51 1.04
N VAL A 150 -7.25 1.23 2.34
CA VAL A 150 -6.72 -0.08 2.79
C VAL A 150 -7.57 -1.26 2.26
N ARG A 151 -8.89 -1.07 2.08
CA ARG A 151 -9.79 -2.10 1.55
C ARG A 151 -9.72 -2.30 0.03
N CYS A 152 -9.15 -1.34 -0.69
CA CYS A 152 -9.03 -1.34 -2.14
C CYS A 152 -7.80 -0.48 -2.48
N PRO A 153 -6.60 -1.02 -2.17
CA PRO A 153 -5.36 -0.27 -2.38
C PRO A 153 -5.13 -0.05 -3.87
N ARG A 154 -4.35 0.97 -4.22
CA ARG A 154 -4.07 1.30 -5.62
C ARG A 154 -2.63 0.99 -6.00
N ALA A 155 -2.46 0.31 -7.12
CA ALA A 155 -1.18 0.05 -7.75
C ALA A 155 -0.61 1.26 -8.50
N ASP A 156 -1.43 2.27 -8.80
CA ASP A 156 -1.01 3.48 -9.50
C ASP A 156 -0.36 4.54 -8.58
N GLU A 157 -0.18 4.23 -7.30
CA GLU A 157 0.45 5.10 -6.28
C GLU A 157 -0.29 6.43 -6.00
N PHE A 158 -1.40 6.73 -6.68
CA PHE A 158 -2.17 7.95 -6.45
C PHE A 158 -2.96 7.88 -5.14
N SER A 159 -2.88 8.95 -4.35
CA SER A 159 -3.72 9.13 -3.17
C SER A 159 -3.99 10.60 -2.92
N SER A 160 -5.25 10.93 -2.69
CA SER A 160 -5.65 12.24 -2.20
C SER A 160 -4.93 12.60 -0.89
N HIS A 161 -4.56 13.87 -0.74
CA HIS A 161 -3.96 14.40 0.49
C HIS A 161 -5.00 14.70 1.58
N GLY A 162 -6.27 14.89 1.21
CA GLY A 162 -7.31 15.22 2.18
C GLY A 162 -8.56 15.81 1.55
N SER A 163 -9.60 15.97 2.37
CA SER A 163 -10.88 16.54 1.90
C SER A 163 -10.75 17.99 1.45
N ASP A 164 -9.90 18.74 2.14
CA ASP A 164 -9.74 20.17 1.88
C ASP A 164 -8.95 20.37 0.58
N GLU A 165 -7.92 19.55 0.38
CA GLU A 165 -7.12 19.52 -0.84
C GLU A 165 -7.97 19.13 -2.07
N ARG A 166 -8.84 18.10 -1.94
CA ARG A 166 -9.81 17.76 -3.00
C ARG A 166 -10.71 18.93 -3.35
N MET A 167 -11.25 19.62 -2.36
CA MET A 167 -12.11 20.79 -2.59
C MET A 167 -11.35 21.87 -3.35
N LEU A 168 -10.15 22.22 -2.91
CA LEU A 168 -9.33 23.27 -3.51
C LEU A 168 -8.88 22.90 -4.94
N ALA A 169 -8.50 21.65 -5.18
CA ALA A 169 -8.09 21.18 -6.49
C ALA A 169 -9.25 21.19 -7.49
N GLN A 170 -10.43 20.72 -7.08
CA GLN A 170 -11.64 20.78 -7.91
C GLN A 170 -12.05 22.22 -8.22
N GLU A 171 -12.03 23.12 -7.24
CA GLU A 171 -12.29 24.53 -7.47
C GLU A 171 -11.32 25.16 -8.48
N TYR A 172 -10.04 24.79 -8.44
CA TYR A 172 -9.05 25.25 -9.42
C TYR A 172 -9.40 24.77 -10.84
N ILE A 173 -9.73 23.49 -11.01
CA ILE A 173 -10.13 22.90 -12.30
C ILE A 173 -11.41 23.55 -12.84
N GLU A 174 -12.43 23.74 -11.99
CA GLU A 174 -13.68 24.40 -12.40
C GLU A 174 -13.48 25.83 -12.91
N ARG A 175 -12.56 26.58 -12.28
CA ARG A 175 -12.25 27.96 -12.66
C ARG A 175 -11.41 28.05 -13.93
N THR A 176 -10.54 27.07 -14.18
CA THR A 176 -9.75 27.00 -15.41
C THR A 176 -10.60 26.57 -16.60
N TRP A 177 -11.53 25.63 -16.41
CA TRP A 177 -12.51 25.23 -17.43
C TRP A 177 -13.35 26.41 -17.95
N ARG A 178 -13.83 27.30 -17.06
CA ARG A 178 -14.63 28.47 -17.44
C ARG A 178 -13.87 29.53 -18.26
N ARG A 179 -12.57 29.37 -18.48
CA ARG A 179 -11.74 30.27 -19.29
C ARG A 179 -11.29 29.67 -20.62
N GLY A 180 -11.74 28.45 -20.94
CA GLY A 180 -11.54 27.79 -22.24
C GLY A 180 -12.61 28.14 -23.26
#